data_AF-A0A1B4G3T4-F1
#
_entry.id   AF-A0A1B4G3T4-F1
#
_cell.length_a   1.000
_cell.length_b   1.000
_cell.length_c   1.000
_cell.angle_alpha   90.00
_cell.angle_beta   90.00
_cell.angle_gamma   90.00
#
_symmetry.space_group_name_H-M   'P 1'
#
loop_
_entity.id
_entity.type
_entity.pdbx_description
1 polymer ?
#
loop_
_entity_poly.entity_id
_entity_poly.type
_entity_poly.pdbx_seq_one_letter_code
_entity_poly.pdbx_strand_id
1 'polypeptide(L)' 'MLIKLTRDNAVNPVHVVFSQIEHRERDTRLVVELVTGSIIYVTHNLYDGVDVYKVHQALLDAKED' A
#
# COMPACT_ATOMS: atom_id res chain seq x y z
N MET A 1 6.19 -6.15 -12.30
CA MET A 1 5.45 -6.87 -11.23
C MET A 1 4.27 -6.00 -10.80
N LEU A 2 3.12 -6.59 -10.42
CA LEU A 2 2.00 -5.83 -9.82
C LEU A 2 1.85 -6.23 -8.36
N ILE A 3 1.74 -5.24 -7.47
CA ILE A 3 1.52 -5.44 -6.04
C ILE A 3 0.04 -5.19 -5.76
N LYS A 4 -0.65 -6.20 -5.25
CA LYS A 4 -2.05 -6.06 -4.80
C LYS A 4 -2.08 -5.24 -3.52
N LEU A 5 -2.90 -4.19 -3.51
CA LEU A 5 -3.15 -3.35 -2.35
C LEU A 5 -4.39 -3.82 -1.58
N THR A 6 -5.45 -4.14 -2.32
CA THR A 6 -6.70 -4.71 -1.79
C THR A 6 -7.18 -5.83 -2.72
N ARG A 7 -8.38 -6.36 -2.48
CA ARG A 7 -9.03 -7.31 -3.39
C ARG A 7 -9.19 -6.75 -4.80
N ASP A 8 -9.56 -5.47 -4.90
CA ASP A 8 -9.94 -4.82 -6.15
C ASP A 8 -8.87 -3.84 -6.68
N ASN A 9 -7.87 -3.51 -5.87
CA ASN A 9 -6.80 -2.58 -6.24
C ASN A 9 -5.43 -3.26 -6.30
N ALA A 10 -4.67 -2.93 -7.34
CA ALA A 10 -3.27 -3.28 -7.48
C ALA A 10 -2.50 -2.10 -8.09
N VAL A 11 -1.22 -2.00 -7.76
CA VAL A 11 -0.33 -0.95 -8.29
C VAL A 11 0.92 -1.55 -8.90
N ASN A 12 1.49 -0.84 -9.86
CA ASN A 12 2.86 -1.09 -10.28
C ASN A 12 3.80 -0.33 -9.33
N PRO A 13 4.71 -1.00 -8.60
CA PRO A 13 5.64 -0.33 -7.68
C PRO A 13 6.50 0.74 -8.36
N VAL A 14 6.79 0.62 -9.66
CA VAL A 14 7.49 1.66 -10.44
C VAL A 14 6.73 3.00 -10.46
N HIS A 15 5.41 2.96 -10.34
CA HIS A 15 4.56 4.16 -10.31
C HIS A 15 4.32 4.67 -8.90
N VAL A 16 4.86 4.02 -7.87
CA VAL A 16 4.72 4.45 -6.48
C VAL A 16 5.87 5.39 -6.15
N VAL A 17 5.55 6.63 -5.77
CA VAL A 17 6.55 7.62 -5.35
C VAL A 17 6.85 7.43 -3.87
N PHE A 18 5.80 7.28 -3.07
CA PHE A 18 5.90 7.23 -1.63
C PHE A 18 4.91 6.21 -1.05
N SER A 19 5.30 5.56 0.05
CA SER A 19 4.38 4.72 0.81
C SER A 19 4.71 4.77 2.30
N GLN A 20 3.68 4.90 3.13
CA GLN A 20 3.82 5.06 4.57
C GLN A 20 2.66 4.41 5.32
N ILE A 21 2.97 3.78 6.45
CA ILE A 21 1.96 3.32 7.40
C ILE A 21 1.58 4.47 8.33
N GLU A 22 0.28 4.73 8.42
CA GLU A 22 -0.31 5.64 9.38
C GLU A 22 -1.10 4.88 10.43
N HIS A 23 -0.84 5.22 11.69
CA HIS A 23 -1.62 4.77 12.83
C HIS A 23 -2.64 5.84 13.21
N ARG A 24 -3.91 5.47 13.25
CA ARG A 24 -5.02 6.32 13.66
C ARG A 24 -5.63 5.78 14.93
N GLU A 25 -6.46 6.59 15.58
CA GLU A 25 -7.13 6.20 16.83
C GLU A 25 -7.99 4.93 16.69
N ARG A 26 -8.50 4.63 15.48
CA ARG A 26 -9.42 3.52 15.22
C ARG A 26 -8.88 2.43 14.31
N ASP A 27 -7.87 2.73 13.50
CA ASP A 27 -7.37 1.83 12.46
C ASP A 27 -5.91 2.12 12.11
N THR A 28 -5.28 1.16 11.44
CA THR A 28 -3.97 1.36 10.80
C THR A 28 -4.18 1.30 9.30
N ARG A 29 -3.55 2.19 8.54
CA ARG A 29 -3.67 2.22 7.07
C ARG A 29 -2.33 2.44 6.40
N LEU A 30 -2.19 1.95 5.19
CA LEU A 30 -1.10 2.28 4.28
C LEU A 30 -1.56 3.38 3.33
N VAL A 31 -0.79 4.45 3.28
CA VAL A 31 -0.89 5.54 2.32
C VAL A 31 0.09 5.23 1.19
N VAL A 32 -0.39 5.23 -0.05
CA VAL A 32 0.43 5.04 -1.25
C VAL A 32 0.22 6.22 -2.19
N GLU A 33 1.28 6.95 -2.49
CA GLU A 33 1.26 8.05 -3.45
C GLU A 33 1.82 7.57 -4.79
N LEU A 34 1.06 7.83 -5.86
CA LEU A 34 1.44 7.50 -7.23
C LEU A 34 2.11 8.68 -7.93
N VAL A 35 2.86 8.40 -8.99
CA VAL A 35 3.50 9.41 -9.86
C VAL A 35 2.49 10.39 -10.49
N THR A 36 1.21 10.02 -10.55
CA THR A 36 0.12 10.90 -11.00
C THR A 36 -0.32 11.92 -9.95
N GLY A 37 0.24 11.89 -8.74
CA GLY A 37 -0.22 12.65 -7.58
C GLY A 37 -1.46 12.04 -6.90
N SER A 38 -1.91 10.87 -7.34
CA SER A 38 -3.05 10.17 -6.74
C SER A 38 -2.64 9.47 -5.46
N ILE A 39 -3.43 9.62 -4.40
CA ILE A 39 -3.19 8.96 -3.10
C ILE A 39 -4.21 7.84 -2.92
N ILE A 40 -3.70 6.63 -2.70
CA ILE A 40 -4.49 5.44 -2.36
C ILE A 40 -4.36 5.18 -0.86
N TYR A 41 -5.49 4.98 -0.21
CA TYR A 41 -5.56 4.60 1.19
C TYR A 41 -6.01 3.15 1.31
N VAL A 42 -5.21 2.36 2.02
CA VAL A 42 -5.44 0.93 2.23
C VAL A 42 -5.55 0.69 3.72
N THR A 43 -6.75 0.42 4.22
CA THR A 43 -6.95 0.13 5.65
C THR A 43 -6.55 -1.31 5.95
N HIS A 44 -5.81 -1.51 7.04
CA HIS A 44 -5.50 -2.83 7.57
C HIS A 44 -6.78 -3.49 8.03
N ASN A 45 -7.11 -4.61 7.40
CA ASN A 45 -8.33 -5.34 7.72
C ASN A 45 -8.08 -6.85 7.58
N LEU A 46 -8.06 -7.55 8.71
CA LEU A 46 -7.93 -9.00 8.77
C LEU A 46 -9.11 -9.73 8.12
N TYR A 47 -10.31 -9.15 8.14
CA TYR A 47 -11.50 -9.74 7.51
C TYR A 47 -11.43 -9.71 5.99
N ASP A 48 -10.87 -8.63 5.43
CA ASP A 48 -10.64 -8.50 3.98
C ASP A 48 -9.30 -9.15 3.54
N GLY A 49 -8.53 -9.70 4.49
CA GLY A 49 -7.22 -10.30 4.24
C GLY A 49 -6.13 -9.29 3.87
N VAL A 50 -6.34 -8.00 4.15
CA VAL A 50 -5.41 -6.92 3.82
C VAL A 50 -4.50 -6.64 5.01
N ASP A 51 -3.26 -7.11 4.89
CA ASP A 51 -2.18 -6.82 5.83
C ASP A 51 -1.28 -5.70 5.28
N VAL A 52 -1.52 -4.48 5.75
CA VAL A 52 -0.80 -3.29 5.25
C VAL A 52 0.71 -3.35 5.48
N TYR A 53 1.20 -4.10 6.47
CA TYR A 53 2.63 -4.23 6.71
C TYR A 53 3.31 -5.08 5.63
N LYS A 54 2.66 -6.17 5.23
CA LYS A 54 3.16 -7.03 4.13
C LYS A 54 3.10 -6.30 2.80
N VAL A 55 2.03 -5.54 2.57
CA VAL A 55 1.90 -4.74 1.34
C VAL A 55 2.97 -3.64 1.31
N HIS A 56 3.21 -2.97 2.44
CA HIS A 56 4.25 -1.95 2.54
C HIS A 56 5.64 -2.53 2.32
N GLN A 57 5.96 -3.66 2.94
CA GLN A 57 7.24 -4.35 2.73
C GLN A 57 7.44 -4.74 1.26
N ALA A 58 6.42 -5.31 0.62
CA ALA A 58 6.51 -5.66 -0.80
C ALA A 58 6.77 -4.43 -1.70
N LEU A 59 6.23 -3.27 -1.34
CA LEU A 59 6.48 -2.01 -2.06
C LEU A 59 7.92 -1.51 -1.86
N LEU A 60 8.48 -1.69 -0.67
CA LEU A 60 9.88 -1.35 -0.38
C LEU A 60 10.83 -2.28 -1.12
N ASP A 61 10.61 -3.61 -1.00
CA ASP A 61 11.44 -4.62 -1.67
C ASP A 61 11.46 -4.41 -3.19
N ALA A 62 10.32 -4.05 -3.79
CA ALA A 62 10.21 -3.80 -5.22
C ALA A 62 10.86 -2.49 -5.70
N LYS A 63 11.31 -1.61 -4.78
CA LYS A 63 12.09 -0.41 -5.11
C LYS A 63 13.59 -0.60 -4.96
N GLU A 64 14.01 -1.62 -4.24
CA GLU A 64 15.42 -1.96 -4.05
C GLU A 64 15.96 -2.89 -5.15
N ASP A 65 15.08 -3.42 -6.01
CA ASP A 65 15.35 -4.22 -7.22
C ASP A 65 15.48 -3.33 -8.48
#